data_AF-A0A5E4WXW4-F1
#
_entry.id   AF-A0A5E4WXW4-F1
#
_cell.length_a   1.000
_cell.length_b   1.000
_cell.length_c   1.000
_cell.angle_alpha   90.00
_cell.angle_beta   90.00
_cell.angle_gamma   90.00
#
_symmetry.space_group_name_H-M   'P 1'
#
loop_
_entity.id
_entity.type
_entity.pdbx_description
1 polymer ?
#
loop_
_entity_poly.entity_id
_entity_poly.type
_entity_poly.pdbx_seq_one_letter_code
_entity_poly.pdbx_strand_id
1 'polypeptide(L)'
;MSQSRALTAISIVGAAVTDALTAQNSLVATLGGTGMVVALTGLLEARVKNATQIIEEELRRGDRNLDVSDLDGVAAIAYRYARAAQEGAARNNLRLMARVLAGQQEQKSISADDFLYYADLISGLRRNEIIYLGSLLRYNVRLEALQPQNSQELQKRYLDMQRELHASGFLTHEQSTVATSLQRTGLILSFQTGMNFTGSLGIHVGTRLLDEFERWAKLEALVREDGATEPPPDVSN
;
A
#
# COMPACT_ATOMS: atom_id res chain seq x y z
N MET A 1 -18.07 19.48 15.86
CA MET A 1 -17.56 20.11 14.62
C MET A 1 -16.67 19.21 13.76
N SER A 2 -15.98 18.18 14.30
CA SER A 2 -15.07 17.32 13.51
C SER A 2 -15.77 16.43 12.47
N GLN A 3 -16.89 15.78 12.82
CA GLN A 3 -17.60 14.85 11.92
C GLN A 3 -18.18 15.48 10.64
N SER A 4 -18.59 16.77 10.70
CA SER A 4 -19.18 17.44 9.53
C SER A 4 -18.17 17.66 8.40
N ARG A 5 -16.88 17.87 8.73
CA ARG A 5 -15.81 18.08 7.74
C ARG A 5 -15.34 16.78 7.11
N ALA A 6 -15.41 15.65 7.84
CA ALA A 6 -15.10 14.31 7.32
C ALA A 6 -16.04 13.94 6.18
N LEU A 7 -17.34 14.14 6.41
CA LEU A 7 -18.38 13.86 5.43
C LEU A 7 -18.25 14.75 4.19
N THR A 8 -17.85 16.01 4.37
CA THR A 8 -17.58 16.91 3.24
C THR A 8 -16.38 16.43 2.41
N ALA A 9 -15.26 16.07 3.04
CA ALA A 9 -14.08 15.53 2.36
C ALA A 9 -14.37 14.24 1.60
N ILE A 10 -15.10 13.31 2.22
CA ILE A 10 -15.59 12.06 1.59
C ILE A 10 -16.46 12.39 0.39
N SER A 11 -17.39 13.34 0.52
CA SER A 11 -18.28 13.73 -0.58
C SER A 11 -17.54 14.42 -1.72
N ILE A 12 -16.51 15.23 -1.43
CA ILE A 12 -15.72 15.92 -2.46
C ILE A 12 -14.86 14.92 -3.22
N VAL A 13 -14.12 14.05 -2.53
CA VAL A 13 -13.30 13.04 -3.19
C VAL A 13 -14.17 12.05 -3.95
N GLY A 14 -15.27 11.58 -3.35
CA GLY A 14 -16.22 10.69 -4.01
C GLY A 14 -16.88 11.32 -5.23
N ALA A 15 -17.27 12.60 -5.15
CA ALA A 15 -17.85 13.34 -6.28
C ALA A 15 -16.81 13.60 -7.37
N ALA A 16 -15.60 14.06 -7.02
CA ALA A 16 -14.54 14.31 -7.98
C ALA A 16 -14.09 13.02 -8.69
N VAL A 17 -14.03 11.91 -7.97
CA VAL A 17 -13.84 10.58 -8.55
C VAL A 17 -14.98 10.28 -9.52
N THR A 18 -16.24 10.41 -9.11
CA THR A 18 -17.39 10.15 -9.99
C THR A 18 -17.37 11.02 -11.26
N ASP A 19 -17.15 12.33 -11.13
CA ASP A 19 -17.16 13.29 -12.22
C ASP A 19 -16.02 13.05 -13.24
N ALA A 20 -14.80 12.79 -12.75
CA ALA A 20 -13.66 12.48 -13.62
C ALA A 20 -13.91 11.23 -14.47
N LEU A 21 -14.67 10.28 -13.93
CA LEU A 21 -14.98 8.99 -14.57
C LEU A 21 -16.13 9.14 -15.57
N THR A 22 -17.17 9.89 -15.22
CA THR A 22 -18.29 10.20 -16.11
C THR A 22 -17.85 11.02 -17.33
N ALA A 23 -16.93 11.97 -17.13
CA ALA A 23 -16.35 12.76 -18.22
C ALA A 23 -15.65 11.86 -19.26
N GLN A 24 -14.90 10.83 -18.83
CA GLN A 24 -14.25 9.89 -19.75
C GLN A 24 -15.22 8.92 -20.43
N ASN A 25 -16.27 8.47 -19.74
CA ASN A 25 -17.28 7.58 -20.32
C ASN A 25 -18.03 8.24 -21.51
N SER A 26 -18.17 9.57 -21.49
CA SER A 26 -18.79 10.31 -22.60
C SER A 26 -18.02 10.17 -23.93
N LEU A 27 -16.69 9.95 -23.88
CA LEU A 27 -15.84 9.75 -25.06
C LEU A 27 -15.87 8.31 -25.59
N VAL A 28 -16.21 7.34 -24.74
CA VAL A 28 -16.35 5.92 -25.12
C VAL A 28 -17.67 5.67 -25.85
N ALA A 29 -18.71 6.46 -25.55
CA ALA A 29 -20.02 6.38 -26.20
C ALA A 29 -19.98 6.65 -27.72
N THR A 30 -18.93 7.32 -28.22
CA THR A 30 -18.73 7.60 -29.66
C THR A 30 -18.14 6.44 -30.46
N LEU A 31 -17.67 5.35 -29.83
CA LEU A 31 -16.99 4.24 -30.50
C LEU A 31 -17.86 2.96 -30.49
N GLY A 32 -18.79 2.89 -31.44
CA GLY A 32 -19.31 1.67 -32.09
C GLY A 32 -19.67 0.43 -31.24
N GLY A 33 -20.97 0.19 -31.07
CA GLY A 33 -21.55 -1.10 -30.65
C GLY A 33 -22.27 -1.02 -29.32
N THR A 34 -23.60 -0.83 -29.34
CA THR A 34 -24.45 -0.66 -28.15
C THR A 34 -24.22 -1.73 -27.07
N GLY A 35 -23.98 -2.99 -27.45
CA GLY A 35 -23.68 -4.06 -26.49
C GLY A 35 -22.31 -3.98 -25.80
N MET A 36 -21.26 -3.60 -26.54
CA MET A 36 -19.90 -3.48 -26.00
C MET A 36 -19.77 -2.25 -25.11
N VAL A 37 -20.40 -1.14 -25.50
CA VAL A 37 -20.45 0.08 -24.69
C VAL A 37 -21.17 -0.18 -23.37
N VAL A 38 -22.33 -0.87 -23.37
CA VAL A 38 -23.06 -1.19 -22.14
C VAL A 38 -22.25 -2.09 -21.20
N ALA A 39 -21.59 -3.13 -21.72
CA ALA A 39 -20.77 -4.02 -20.90
C ALA A 39 -19.55 -3.30 -20.29
N LEU A 40 -18.88 -2.45 -21.08
CA LEU A 40 -17.74 -1.66 -20.63
C LEU A 40 -18.15 -0.62 -19.57
N THR A 41 -19.24 0.11 -19.80
CA THR A 41 -19.79 1.07 -18.84
C THR A 41 -20.15 0.38 -17.53
N GLY A 42 -20.82 -0.79 -17.58
CA GLY A 42 -21.15 -1.55 -16.37
C GLY A 42 -19.92 -2.03 -15.60
N LEU A 43 -18.85 -2.43 -16.29
CA LEU A 43 -17.57 -2.78 -15.65
C LEU A 43 -16.92 -1.57 -14.97
N LEU A 44 -16.89 -0.42 -15.66
CA LEU A 44 -16.32 0.81 -15.11
C LEU A 44 -17.11 1.29 -13.90
N GLU A 45 -18.45 1.32 -13.97
CA GLU A 45 -19.33 1.64 -12.85
C GLU A 45 -19.10 0.70 -11.64
N ALA A 46 -18.92 -0.60 -11.87
CA ALA A 46 -18.60 -1.54 -10.82
C ALA A 46 -17.23 -1.24 -10.17
N ARG A 47 -16.21 -0.87 -10.98
CA ARG A 47 -14.90 -0.45 -10.46
C ARG A 47 -15.00 0.83 -9.63
N VAL A 48 -15.73 1.84 -10.12
CA VAL A 48 -15.98 3.09 -9.38
C VAL A 48 -16.63 2.78 -8.04
N LYS A 49 -17.74 2.04 -8.06
CA LYS A 49 -18.51 1.70 -6.86
C LYS A 49 -17.64 0.98 -5.84
N ASN A 50 -16.83 0.01 -6.26
CA ASN A 50 -15.92 -0.70 -5.38
C ASN A 50 -14.85 0.23 -4.79
N ALA A 51 -14.25 1.10 -5.60
CA ALA A 51 -13.24 2.05 -5.14
C ALA A 51 -13.82 3.09 -4.16
N THR A 52 -15.03 3.58 -4.42
CA THR A 52 -15.77 4.48 -3.52
C THR A 52 -16.09 3.79 -2.20
N GLN A 53 -16.51 2.53 -2.23
CA GLN A 53 -16.75 1.77 -0.99
C GLN A 53 -15.46 1.60 -0.17
N ILE A 54 -14.34 1.29 -0.80
CA ILE A 54 -13.04 1.12 -0.12
C ILE A 54 -12.58 2.43 0.52
N ILE A 55 -12.60 3.53 -0.22
CA ILE A 55 -12.14 4.82 0.30
C ILE A 55 -13.05 5.32 1.42
N GLU A 56 -14.37 5.15 1.31
CA GLU A 56 -15.30 5.48 2.39
C GLU A 56 -15.08 4.63 3.64
N GLU A 57 -14.83 3.33 3.47
CA GLU A 57 -14.56 2.42 4.58
C GLU A 57 -13.29 2.84 5.33
N GLU A 58 -12.20 3.10 4.62
CA GLU A 58 -10.93 3.51 5.23
C GLU A 58 -11.00 4.93 5.80
N LEU A 59 -11.68 5.88 5.14
CA LEU A 59 -11.89 7.23 5.67
C LEU A 59 -12.77 7.23 6.94
N ARG A 60 -13.74 6.31 7.04
CA ARG A 60 -14.54 6.11 8.27
C ARG A 60 -13.72 5.51 9.41
N ARG A 61 -12.71 4.68 9.10
CA ARG A 61 -11.78 4.11 10.07
C ARG A 61 -10.65 5.08 10.45
N GLY A 62 -10.36 6.05 9.58
CA GLY A 62 -9.41 7.13 9.83
C GLY A 62 -9.91 8.11 10.88
N ASP A 63 -8.96 8.76 11.56
CA ASP A 63 -9.26 9.70 12.66
C ASP A 63 -9.17 11.18 12.21
N ARG A 64 -9.02 11.44 10.90
CA ARG A 64 -8.78 12.78 10.36
C ARG A 64 -9.62 13.15 9.14
N ASN A 65 -9.77 14.46 9.00
CA ASN A 65 -10.36 15.13 7.85
C ASN A 65 -9.28 15.51 6.85
N LEU A 66 -9.56 15.39 5.56
CA LEU A 66 -8.75 16.04 4.54
C LEU A 66 -8.76 17.54 4.77
N ASP A 67 -7.60 18.16 4.62
CA ASP A 67 -7.51 19.62 4.66
C ASP A 67 -8.08 20.18 3.36
N VAL A 68 -9.35 20.58 3.41
CA VAL A 68 -10.07 21.15 2.26
C VAL A 68 -9.62 22.58 1.94
N SER A 69 -8.66 23.14 2.68
CA SER A 69 -8.09 24.46 2.34
C SER A 69 -7.22 24.42 1.08
N ASP A 70 -6.70 23.25 0.70
CA ASP A 70 -5.97 23.00 -0.55
C ASP A 70 -6.83 22.20 -1.54
N LEU A 71 -7.70 22.91 -2.26
CA LEU A 71 -8.60 22.30 -3.24
C LEU A 71 -7.86 21.64 -4.40
N ASP A 72 -6.73 22.21 -4.83
CA ASP A 72 -5.93 21.67 -5.92
C ASP A 72 -5.27 20.35 -5.52
N GLY A 73 -4.72 20.29 -4.30
CA GLY A 73 -4.18 19.06 -3.73
C GLY A 73 -5.23 17.97 -3.57
N VAL A 74 -6.42 18.30 -3.06
CA VAL A 74 -7.54 17.35 -2.94
C VAL A 74 -7.97 16.83 -4.32
N ALA A 75 -8.04 17.70 -5.33
CA ALA A 75 -8.39 17.30 -6.69
C ALA A 75 -7.34 16.36 -7.30
N ALA A 76 -6.05 16.65 -7.10
CA ALA A 76 -4.95 15.80 -7.58
C ALA A 76 -5.00 14.39 -6.96
N ILE A 77 -5.23 14.31 -5.65
CA ILE A 77 -5.37 13.04 -4.92
C ILE A 77 -6.58 12.26 -5.44
N ALA A 78 -7.75 12.91 -5.53
CA ALA A 78 -8.97 12.29 -6.03
C ALA A 78 -8.79 11.75 -7.46
N TYR A 79 -8.17 12.53 -8.34
CA TYR A 79 -7.88 12.11 -9.71
C TYR A 79 -6.93 10.90 -9.76
N ARG A 80 -5.85 10.90 -8.96
CA ARG A 80 -4.89 9.78 -8.94
C ARG A 80 -5.55 8.49 -8.44
N TYR A 81 -6.35 8.57 -7.38
CA TYR A 81 -7.10 7.43 -6.85
C TYR A 81 -8.15 6.92 -7.86
N ALA A 82 -8.92 7.81 -8.48
CA ALA A 82 -9.90 7.47 -9.52
C ALA A 82 -9.24 6.73 -10.69
N ARG A 83 -8.11 7.25 -11.16
CA ARG A 83 -7.35 6.64 -12.26
C ARG A 83 -6.85 5.24 -11.90
N ALA A 84 -6.32 5.04 -10.69
CA ALA A 84 -5.91 3.72 -10.24
C ALA A 84 -7.09 2.72 -10.23
N ALA A 85 -8.28 3.17 -9.80
CA ALA A 85 -9.49 2.35 -9.85
C ALA A 85 -9.92 2.00 -11.29
N GLN A 86 -9.85 2.95 -12.22
CA GLN A 86 -10.15 2.72 -13.64
C GLN A 86 -9.21 1.71 -14.29
N GLU A 87 -7.92 1.86 -14.05
CA GLU A 87 -6.88 0.98 -14.58
C GLU A 87 -7.02 -0.45 -14.00
N GLY A 88 -7.85 -0.63 -12.99
CA GLY A 88 -8.15 -1.93 -12.39
C GLY A 88 -7.11 -2.34 -11.37
N ALA A 89 -6.56 -1.37 -10.62
CA ALA A 89 -5.65 -1.64 -9.52
C ALA A 89 -6.23 -2.72 -8.60
N ALA A 90 -5.36 -3.59 -8.10
CA ALA A 90 -5.76 -4.63 -7.16
C ALA A 90 -6.45 -4.00 -5.94
N ARG A 91 -7.46 -4.70 -5.40
CA ARG A 91 -8.22 -4.24 -4.24
C ARG A 91 -7.33 -3.78 -3.08
N ASN A 92 -6.23 -4.50 -2.84
CA ASN A 92 -5.27 -4.20 -1.79
C ASN A 92 -4.51 -2.91 -2.06
N ASN A 93 -4.17 -2.62 -3.31
CA ASN A 93 -3.48 -1.39 -3.70
C ASN A 93 -4.41 -0.19 -3.48
N LEU A 94 -5.68 -0.30 -3.87
CA LEU A 94 -6.68 0.74 -3.59
C LEU A 94 -6.88 0.95 -2.09
N ARG A 95 -6.92 -0.14 -1.31
CA ARG A 95 -7.04 -0.05 0.15
C ARG A 95 -5.82 0.59 0.79
N LEU A 96 -4.60 0.30 0.31
CA LEU A 96 -3.38 0.98 0.76
C LEU A 96 -3.40 2.48 0.43
N MET A 97 -3.78 2.86 -0.79
CA MET A 97 -3.92 4.28 -1.15
C MET A 97 -4.95 4.97 -0.26
N ALA A 98 -6.09 4.33 -0.03
CA ALA A 98 -7.13 4.85 0.85
C ALA A 98 -6.66 4.99 2.29
N ARG A 99 -5.81 4.08 2.79
CA ARG A 99 -5.17 4.19 4.12
C ARG A 99 -4.18 5.33 4.19
N VAL A 100 -3.33 5.50 3.16
CA VAL A 100 -2.42 6.66 3.05
C VAL A 100 -3.22 7.97 3.08
N LEU A 101 -4.35 8.02 2.37
CA LEU A 101 -5.25 9.16 2.38
C LEU A 101 -5.92 9.38 3.75
N ALA A 102 -6.36 8.31 4.39
CA ALA A 102 -6.99 8.34 5.70
C ALA A 102 -5.99 8.62 6.84
N GLY A 103 -4.69 8.43 6.58
CA GLY A 103 -3.52 8.83 7.35
C GLY A 103 -3.70 8.83 8.88
N GLN A 104 -3.27 7.75 9.55
CA GLN A 104 -3.26 7.66 11.01
C GLN A 104 -1.85 7.86 11.58
N GLN A 105 -1.52 9.07 12.04
CA GLN A 105 -1.00 9.36 13.40
C GLN A 105 -0.42 10.78 13.55
N GLU A 106 -0.86 11.38 14.66
CA GLU A 106 -0.34 12.49 15.46
C GLU A 106 0.01 13.86 14.85
N GLN A 107 0.67 14.05 13.70
CA GLN A 107 1.30 15.37 13.48
C GLN A 107 0.93 16.22 12.25
N LYS A 108 0.61 15.72 11.05
CA LYS A 108 0.21 16.60 9.90
C LYS A 108 -0.73 15.91 8.90
N SER A 109 -1.49 16.69 8.12
CA SER A 109 -2.12 16.18 6.89
C SER A 109 -1.01 15.71 5.96
N ILE A 110 -1.22 14.60 5.24
CA ILE A 110 -0.33 14.25 4.13
C ILE A 110 -0.43 15.34 3.06
N SER A 111 0.70 15.74 2.49
CA SER A 111 0.68 16.66 1.34
C SER A 111 0.21 15.92 0.09
N ALA A 112 -0.32 16.65 -0.90
CA ALA A 112 -0.68 16.03 -2.17
C ALA A 112 0.54 15.37 -2.84
N ASP A 113 1.71 15.99 -2.75
CA ASP A 113 2.96 15.45 -3.31
C ASP A 113 3.37 14.12 -2.65
N ASP A 114 3.30 14.03 -1.31
CA ASP A 114 3.59 12.79 -0.59
C ASP A 114 2.58 11.69 -0.95
N PHE A 115 1.29 12.04 -1.05
CA PHE A 115 0.28 11.09 -1.49
C PHE A 115 0.57 10.57 -2.89
N LEU A 116 0.86 11.45 -3.85
CA LEU A 116 1.16 11.08 -5.23
C LEU A 116 2.39 10.16 -5.30
N TYR A 117 3.42 10.49 -4.53
CA TYR A 117 4.62 9.65 -4.39
C TYR A 117 4.28 8.23 -3.91
N TYR A 118 3.53 8.10 -2.82
CA TYR A 118 3.14 6.77 -2.31
C TYR A 118 2.13 6.06 -3.23
N ALA A 119 1.24 6.78 -3.88
CA ALA A 119 0.30 6.21 -4.84
C ALA A 119 1.03 5.58 -6.03
N ASP A 120 2.09 6.22 -6.53
CA ASP A 120 2.94 5.67 -7.59
C ASP A 120 3.65 4.40 -7.14
N LEU A 121 4.19 4.41 -5.92
CA LEU A 121 4.80 3.24 -5.31
C LEU A 121 3.79 2.08 -5.20
N ILE A 122 2.65 2.34 -4.55
CA ILE A 122 1.59 1.35 -4.27
C ILE A 122 1.04 0.77 -5.57
N SER A 123 0.84 1.58 -6.60
CA SER A 123 0.29 1.14 -7.89
C SER A 123 1.14 0.03 -8.52
N GLY A 124 2.46 0.09 -8.32
CA GLY A 124 3.40 -0.89 -8.83
C GLY A 124 3.57 -2.14 -7.96
N LEU A 125 2.97 -2.21 -6.76
CA LEU A 125 3.15 -3.35 -5.86
C LEU A 125 2.29 -4.54 -6.27
N ARG A 126 2.92 -5.72 -6.32
CA ARG A 126 2.25 -7.01 -6.50
C ARG A 126 1.80 -7.58 -5.17
N ARG A 127 0.83 -8.49 -5.18
CA ARG A 127 0.36 -9.20 -3.97
C ARG A 127 1.50 -9.80 -3.15
N ASN A 128 2.43 -10.51 -3.81
CA ASN A 128 3.55 -11.14 -3.12
C ASN A 128 4.53 -10.12 -2.53
N GLU A 129 4.70 -8.97 -3.18
CA GLU A 129 5.51 -7.87 -2.66
C GLU A 129 4.88 -7.26 -1.40
N ILE A 130 3.55 -7.07 -1.40
CA ILE A 130 2.78 -6.59 -0.23
C ILE A 130 2.93 -7.54 0.96
N ILE A 131 2.77 -8.85 0.75
CA ILE A 131 2.92 -9.87 1.81
C ILE A 131 4.34 -9.87 2.36
N TYR A 132 5.35 -9.80 1.47
CA TYR A 132 6.76 -9.76 1.85
C TYR A 132 7.08 -8.54 2.71
N LEU A 133 6.65 -7.35 2.30
CA LEU A 133 6.83 -6.11 3.05
C LEU A 133 6.11 -6.17 4.41
N GLY A 134 4.88 -6.69 4.46
CA GLY A 134 4.16 -6.89 5.72
C GLY A 134 4.91 -7.80 6.69
N SER A 135 5.54 -8.86 6.17
CA SER A 135 6.36 -9.79 6.97
C SER A 135 7.63 -9.10 7.50
N LEU A 136 8.32 -8.30 6.68
CA LEU A 136 9.48 -7.51 7.11
C LEU A 136 9.11 -6.52 8.23
N LEU A 137 7.95 -5.87 8.10
CA LEU A 137 7.42 -4.94 9.11
C LEU A 137 7.18 -5.64 10.44
N ARG A 138 6.48 -6.77 10.39
CA ARG A 138 6.13 -7.60 11.56
C ARG A 138 7.34 -8.09 12.34
N TYR A 139 8.34 -8.66 11.65
CA TYR A 139 9.55 -9.17 12.29
C TYR A 139 10.56 -8.06 12.62
N ASN A 140 10.22 -6.79 12.37
CA ASN A 140 11.07 -5.64 12.63
C ASN A 140 12.50 -5.82 12.05
N VAL A 141 12.57 -6.32 10.81
CA VAL A 141 13.82 -6.53 10.09
C VAL A 141 14.18 -5.20 9.41
N ARG A 142 15.03 -4.41 10.08
CA ARG A 142 15.32 -3.01 9.73
C ARG A 142 16.81 -2.74 9.55
N LEU A 143 17.10 -1.72 8.74
CA LEU A 143 18.46 -1.24 8.49
C LEU A 143 19.15 -0.80 9.80
N GLU A 144 18.42 -0.16 10.71
CA GLU A 144 18.91 0.30 12.02
C GLU A 144 19.42 -0.84 12.91
N ALA A 145 18.94 -2.07 12.67
CA ALA A 145 19.35 -3.27 13.40
C ALA A 145 20.65 -3.91 12.85
N LEU A 146 21.24 -3.36 11.78
CA LEU A 146 22.52 -3.86 11.23
C LEU A 146 23.76 -3.55 12.08
N GLN A 147 23.58 -2.96 13.26
CA GLN A 147 24.71 -2.72 14.16
C GLN A 147 25.33 -4.06 14.63
N PRO A 148 26.66 -4.17 14.77
CA PRO A 148 27.34 -5.44 15.06
C PRO A 148 26.75 -6.22 16.24
N GLN A 149 26.37 -5.51 17.30
CA GLN A 149 25.76 -6.06 18.52
C GLN A 149 24.39 -6.69 18.32
N ASN A 150 23.68 -6.35 17.23
CA ASN A 150 22.33 -6.83 16.93
C ASN A 150 22.31 -7.84 15.77
N SER A 151 23.47 -8.16 15.19
CA SER A 151 23.59 -8.98 13.97
C SER A 151 22.97 -10.38 14.12
N GLN A 152 23.20 -11.07 15.24
CA GLN A 152 22.63 -12.39 15.50
C GLN A 152 21.11 -12.35 15.66
N GLU A 153 20.59 -11.34 16.37
CA GLU A 153 19.17 -11.15 16.59
C GLU A 153 18.43 -10.78 15.28
N LEU A 154 19.02 -9.92 14.46
CA LEU A 154 18.50 -9.60 13.13
C LEU A 154 18.48 -10.84 12.23
N GLN A 155 19.54 -11.66 12.25
CA GLN A 155 19.59 -12.90 11.50
C GLN A 155 18.50 -13.87 11.95
N LYS A 156 18.28 -14.01 13.26
CA LYS A 156 17.21 -14.84 13.82
C LYS A 156 15.84 -14.39 13.34
N ARG A 157 15.52 -13.10 13.46
CA ARG A 157 14.25 -12.50 12.98
C ARG A 157 14.05 -12.71 11.48
N TYR A 158 15.11 -12.56 10.69
CA TYR A 158 15.04 -12.79 9.25
C TYR A 158 14.75 -14.27 8.92
N LEU A 159 15.36 -15.21 9.64
CA LEU A 159 15.08 -16.63 9.48
C LEU A 159 13.67 -17.02 9.95
N ASP A 160 13.16 -16.40 11.02
CA ASP A 160 11.77 -16.57 11.46
C ASP A 160 10.79 -16.07 10.37
N MET A 161 11.05 -14.88 9.80
CA MET A 161 10.28 -14.33 8.69
C MET A 161 10.28 -15.24 7.46
N GLN A 162 11.44 -15.77 7.05
CA GLN A 162 11.52 -16.68 5.91
C GLN A 162 10.73 -17.97 6.14
N ARG A 163 10.72 -18.49 7.38
CA ARG A 163 9.94 -19.66 7.77
C ARG A 163 8.44 -19.36 7.69
N GLU A 164 7.99 -18.20 8.14
CA GLU A 164 6.58 -17.78 8.02
C GLU A 164 6.16 -17.70 6.55
N LEU A 165 6.93 -16.99 5.72
CA LEU A 165 6.65 -16.86 4.29
C LEU A 165 6.57 -18.22 3.58
N HIS A 166 7.47 -19.14 3.93
CA HIS A 166 7.46 -20.50 3.40
C HIS A 166 6.20 -21.27 3.82
N ALA A 167 5.77 -21.14 5.08
CA ALA A 167 4.52 -21.74 5.57
C ALA A 167 3.29 -21.17 4.84
N SER A 168 3.32 -19.89 4.46
CA SER A 168 2.29 -19.24 3.63
C SER A 168 2.37 -19.57 2.13
N GLY A 169 3.26 -20.49 1.73
CA GLY A 169 3.35 -21.01 0.36
C GLY A 169 4.38 -20.34 -0.54
N PHE A 170 5.24 -19.45 -0.03
CA PHE A 170 6.34 -18.88 -0.83
C PHE A 170 7.50 -19.87 -0.95
N LEU A 171 7.89 -20.21 -2.17
CA LEU A 171 9.11 -20.98 -2.41
C LEU A 171 10.36 -20.13 -2.15
N THR A 172 11.46 -20.73 -1.72
CA THR A 172 12.70 -19.99 -1.37
C THR A 172 13.21 -19.08 -2.50
N HIS A 173 13.14 -19.53 -3.76
CA HIS A 173 13.55 -18.75 -4.91
C HIS A 173 12.55 -17.64 -5.27
N GLU A 174 11.27 -17.81 -4.95
CA GLU A 174 10.27 -16.76 -5.11
C GLU A 174 10.51 -15.64 -4.10
N GLN A 175 10.87 -15.97 -2.86
CA GLN A 175 11.20 -14.99 -1.83
C GLN A 175 12.35 -14.08 -2.28
N SER A 176 13.45 -14.64 -2.81
CA SER A 176 14.58 -13.85 -3.30
C SER A 176 14.23 -13.02 -4.54
N THR A 177 13.40 -13.55 -5.44
CA THR A 177 12.91 -12.83 -6.62
C THR A 177 12.04 -11.64 -6.24
N VAL A 178 11.10 -11.84 -5.30
CA VAL A 178 10.23 -10.79 -4.76
C VAL A 178 11.05 -9.71 -4.05
N ALA A 179 12.00 -10.12 -3.20
CA ALA A 179 12.89 -9.18 -2.53
C ALA A 179 13.76 -8.39 -3.52
N THR A 180 14.29 -9.03 -4.56
CA THR A 180 15.07 -8.33 -5.59
C THR A 180 14.20 -7.34 -6.37
N SER A 181 12.98 -7.73 -6.76
CA SER A 181 12.02 -6.84 -7.42
C SER A 181 11.68 -5.62 -6.57
N LEU A 182 11.49 -5.81 -5.26
CA LEU A 182 11.14 -4.76 -4.32
C LEU A 182 12.23 -3.69 -4.16
N GLN A 183 13.50 -3.99 -4.46
CA GLN A 183 14.58 -3.00 -4.37
C GLN A 183 14.35 -1.78 -5.27
N ARG A 184 13.61 -1.93 -6.38
CA ARG A 184 13.23 -0.79 -7.26
C ARG A 184 12.41 0.29 -6.56
N THR A 185 11.78 -0.05 -5.42
CA THR A 185 10.94 0.87 -4.64
C THR A 185 11.74 1.66 -3.61
N GLY A 186 12.97 1.22 -3.29
CA GLY A 186 13.75 1.79 -2.19
C GLY A 186 13.23 1.46 -0.78
N LEU A 187 12.11 0.73 -0.65
CA LEU A 187 11.57 0.31 0.65
C LEU A 187 12.44 -0.72 1.36
N ILE A 188 13.22 -1.48 0.59
CA ILE A 188 14.13 -2.48 1.15
C ILE A 188 15.50 -2.38 0.48
N LEU A 189 16.52 -2.82 1.21
CA LEU A 189 17.88 -2.94 0.72
C LEU A 189 18.37 -4.38 0.95
N SER A 190 19.24 -4.84 0.05
CA SER A 190 19.99 -6.07 0.28
C SER A 190 21.30 -5.74 1.00
N PHE A 191 21.61 -6.54 2.01
CA PHE A 191 22.82 -6.44 2.79
C PHE A 191 23.47 -7.83 2.90
N GLN A 192 24.79 -7.88 2.74
CA GLN A 192 25.55 -9.10 2.97
C GLN A 192 26.11 -9.11 4.38
N THR A 193 25.67 -10.06 5.20
CA THR A 193 26.24 -10.26 6.53
C THR A 193 27.46 -11.17 6.45
N GLY A 194 28.66 -10.59 6.61
CA GLY A 194 29.94 -11.30 6.73
C GLY A 194 30.87 -11.13 5.51
N MET A 195 32.19 -11.08 5.76
CA MET A 195 33.23 -10.96 4.71
C MET A 195 33.83 -12.31 4.27
N ASN A 196 33.26 -13.44 4.70
CA ASN A 196 33.86 -14.75 4.45
C ASN A 196 33.20 -15.43 3.25
N PHE A 197 34.04 -15.76 2.26
CA PHE A 197 33.74 -16.28 0.92
C PHE A 197 32.91 -17.59 0.87
N THR A 198 32.59 -18.19 2.02
CA THR A 198 32.06 -19.56 2.14
C THR A 198 30.65 -19.66 2.72
N GLY A 199 29.93 -18.56 2.95
CA GLY A 199 28.55 -18.67 3.47
C GLY A 199 27.81 -17.38 3.81
N SER A 200 28.10 -16.25 3.15
CA SER A 200 27.36 -15.01 3.39
C SER A 200 25.87 -15.19 3.07
N LEU A 201 25.02 -15.08 4.09
CA LEU A 201 23.58 -14.94 3.89
C LEU A 201 23.30 -13.51 3.42
N GLY A 202 22.74 -13.38 2.22
CA GLY A 202 22.13 -12.13 1.79
C GLY A 202 20.84 -11.92 2.56
N ILE A 203 20.79 -10.89 3.40
CA ILE A 203 19.58 -10.49 4.11
C ILE A 203 18.97 -9.28 3.42
N HIS A 204 17.64 -9.18 3.49
CA HIS A 204 16.92 -8.02 3.00
C HIS A 204 16.33 -7.31 4.20
N VAL A 205 16.56 -6.00 4.29
CA VAL A 205 16.15 -5.17 5.42
C VAL A 205 15.27 -4.02 4.95
N GLY A 206 14.28 -3.67 5.77
CA GLY A 206 13.48 -2.48 5.58
C GLY A 206 14.31 -1.20 5.74
N THR A 207 14.09 -0.24 4.86
CA THR A 207 14.68 1.10 4.95
C THR A 207 13.80 2.03 5.79
N ARG A 208 14.31 3.22 6.08
CA ARG A 208 13.50 4.30 6.67
C ARG A 208 12.25 4.61 5.85
N LEU A 209 12.35 4.54 4.52
CA LEU A 209 11.21 4.77 3.64
C LEU A 209 10.08 3.77 3.89
N LEU A 210 10.40 2.52 4.24
CA LEU A 210 9.41 1.52 4.64
C LEU A 210 8.74 1.88 5.97
N ASP A 211 9.48 2.43 6.93
CA ASP A 211 8.87 2.95 8.16
C ASP A 211 7.97 4.15 7.88
N GLU A 212 8.39 5.06 7.00
CA GLU A 212 7.54 6.19 6.60
C GLU A 212 6.27 5.70 5.91
N PHE A 213 6.42 4.77 4.98
CA PHE A 213 5.31 4.14 4.28
C PHE A 213 4.35 3.44 5.26
N GLU A 214 4.87 2.69 6.24
CA GLU A 214 4.04 2.01 7.23
C GLU A 214 3.24 2.97 8.10
N ARG A 215 3.84 4.10 8.50
CA ARG A 215 3.14 5.15 9.26
C ARG A 215 1.89 5.64 8.53
N TRP A 216 1.94 5.73 7.20
CA TRP A 216 0.81 6.20 6.39
C TRP A 216 -0.15 5.08 6.01
N ALA A 217 0.38 3.97 5.49
CA ALA A 217 -0.41 2.94 4.82
C ALA A 217 -0.90 1.81 5.74
N LYS A 218 -0.27 1.63 6.92
CA LYS A 218 -0.55 0.51 7.82
C LYS A 218 -0.60 -0.83 7.09
N LEU A 219 0.45 -1.08 6.32
CA LEU A 219 0.60 -2.24 5.45
C LEU A 219 0.54 -3.54 6.24
N GLU A 220 1.18 -3.61 7.40
CA GLU A 220 1.18 -4.81 8.25
C GLU A 220 -0.25 -5.19 8.67
N ALA A 221 -1.01 -4.21 9.15
CA ALA A 221 -2.40 -4.40 9.54
C ALA A 221 -3.26 -4.88 8.35
N LEU A 222 -3.01 -4.37 7.15
CA LEU A 222 -3.74 -4.80 5.95
C LEU A 222 -3.48 -6.28 5.64
N VAL A 223 -2.22 -6.69 5.69
CA VAL A 223 -1.82 -8.08 5.40
C VAL A 223 -2.46 -9.06 6.40
N ARG A 224 -2.64 -8.64 7.66
CA ARG A 224 -3.35 -9.43 8.68
C ARG A 224 -4.84 -9.52 8.42
N GLU A 225 -5.49 -8.42 8.05
CA GLU A 225 -6.93 -8.38 7.74
C GLU A 225 -7.30 -9.29 6.57
N ASP A 226 -6.41 -9.41 5.58
CA ASP A 226 -6.61 -10.27 4.42
C ASP A 226 -6.36 -11.77 4.71
N GLY A 227 -6.06 -12.14 5.96
CA GLY A 227 -5.85 -13.52 6.38
C GLY A 227 -4.63 -14.18 5.76
N ALA A 228 -3.67 -13.38 5.27
CA ALA A 228 -2.52 -13.92 4.54
C ALA A 228 -1.50 -14.61 5.45
N THR A 229 -1.51 -14.34 6.77
CA THR A 229 -0.48 -14.80 7.71
C THR A 229 -0.99 -14.79 9.17
N GLU A 230 -0.61 -15.78 9.97
CA GLU A 230 -0.85 -15.85 11.43
C GLU A 230 0.08 -14.89 12.21
N PRO A 231 -0.30 -14.42 13.42
CA PRO A 231 0.56 -13.55 14.22
C PRO A 231 1.91 -14.23 14.56
N PRO A 232 2.99 -13.45 14.71
CA PRO A 232 4.26 -14.01 15.14
C PRO A 232 4.09 -14.55 16.57
N PRO A 233 4.82 -15.61 16.97
CA PRO A 233 4.86 -16.03 18.36
C PRO A 233 5.32 -14.84 19.22
N ASP A 234 4.63 -14.60 20.33
CA ASP A 234 4.86 -13.46 21.23
C ASP A 234 6.36 -13.39 21.58
N VAL A 235 7.07 -12.43 20.99
CA VAL A 235 8.48 -12.15 21.29
C VAL A 235 8.48 -11.22 22.50
N SER A 236 7.97 -11.74 23.62
CA SER A 236 8.10 -11.09 24.91
C SER A 236 9.59 -11.08 25.26
N ASN A 237 10.18 -9.88 25.33
CA ASN A 237 11.51 -9.66 25.90
C ASN A 237 11.53 -9.99 27.40
#